data_AF-A0A9E3BS44-F1
#
_entry.id   AF-A0A9E3BS44-F1
#
_cell.length_a   1.000
_cell.length_b   1.000
_cell.length_c   1.000
_cell.angle_alpha   90.00
_cell.angle_beta   90.00
_cell.angle_gamma   90.00
#
_symmetry.space_group_name_H-M   'P 1'
#
loop_
_entity.id
_entity.type
_entity.pdbx_description
1 polymer ?
#
loop_
_entity_poly.entity_id
_entity_poly.type
_entity_poly.pdbx_seq_one_letter_code
_entity_poly.pdbx_strand_id
1 'polypeptide(L)'
;MHLVRAPRARPRGREDAGGKQPIDRRAGGRLLRLTLVRHGSTPWNEAGRYQGWGDPPLSERGRAQALRLRARLEGEAFDRV
;
A
#
# COMPACT_ATOMS: atom_id res chain seq x y z
N MET A 1 26.90 -31.75 0.34
CA MET A 1 25.51 -31.92 -0.17
C MET A 1 24.56 -31.04 0.64
N HIS A 2 24.32 -29.79 0.25
CA HIS A 2 23.24 -28.95 0.77
C HIS A 2 22.61 -28.23 -0.44
N LEU A 3 21.34 -28.50 -0.69
CA LEU A 3 20.62 -28.08 -1.89
C LEU A 3 20.09 -26.65 -1.69
N VAL A 4 20.66 -25.67 -2.40
CA VAL A 4 20.15 -24.29 -2.45
C VAL A 4 18.90 -24.27 -3.33
N ARG A 5 17.74 -23.99 -2.73
CA ARG A 5 16.46 -23.90 -3.44
C ARG A 5 16.37 -22.53 -4.12
N ALA A 6 16.39 -22.52 -5.45
CA ALA A 6 16.22 -21.31 -6.27
C ALA A 6 14.86 -20.61 -5.99
N PRO A 7 14.79 -19.27 -6.04
CA PRO A 7 13.52 -18.56 -5.97
C PRO A 7 12.72 -18.81 -7.26
N ARG A 8 11.51 -19.37 -7.12
CA ARG A 8 10.56 -19.52 -8.23
C ARG A 8 10.19 -18.13 -8.77
N ALA A 9 10.55 -17.85 -10.02
CA ALA A 9 10.05 -16.69 -10.75
C ALA A 9 8.52 -16.78 -10.84
N ARG A 10 7.82 -15.80 -10.24
CA ARG A 10 6.39 -15.61 -10.47
C ARG A 10 6.21 -15.03 -11.88
N PRO A 11 5.29 -15.56 -12.71
CA PRO A 11 5.03 -14.98 -14.02
C PRO A 11 4.57 -13.52 -13.86
N ARG A 12 5.26 -12.62 -14.57
CA ARG A 12 4.82 -11.24 -14.83
C ARG A 12 3.64 -11.34 -15.78
N GLY A 13 2.43 -11.09 -15.27
CA GLY A 13 1.23 -11.16 -16.09
C GLY A 13 -0.03 -10.98 -15.27
N ARG A 14 -0.20 -9.80 -14.67
CA ARG A 14 -1.51 -9.18 -14.52
C ARG A 14 -1.29 -7.70 -14.25
N GLU A 15 -1.72 -6.90 -15.19
CA GLU A 15 -1.95 -5.49 -14.99
C GLU A 15 -3.01 -5.39 -13.89
N ASP A 16 -2.59 -5.14 -12.65
CA ASP A 16 -3.48 -4.73 -11.56
C ASP A 16 -3.89 -3.27 -11.81
N ALA A 17 -4.50 -3.03 -12.97
CA ALA A 17 -5.46 -1.97 -13.15
C ALA A 17 -6.64 -2.34 -12.24
N GLY A 18 -6.55 -1.92 -10.98
CA GLY A 18 -7.66 -1.88 -10.04
C GLY A 18 -8.73 -0.93 -10.56
N GLY A 19 -9.40 -1.31 -11.65
CA GLY A 19 -10.63 -0.71 -12.11
C GLY A 19 -11.66 -0.95 -11.02
N LYS A 20 -11.85 0.06 -10.18
CA LYS A 20 -12.99 0.13 -9.27
C LYS A 20 -14.24 0.09 -10.15
N GLN A 21 -14.85 -1.09 -10.25
CA GLN A 21 -16.14 -1.24 -10.92
C GLN A 21 -17.10 -0.20 -10.32
N PRO A 22 -17.81 0.59 -11.13
CA PRO A 22 -18.72 1.60 -10.60
C PRO A 22 -19.88 0.89 -9.90
N ILE A 23 -20.01 1.10 -8.59
CA ILE A 23 -21.19 0.71 -7.83
C ILE A 23 -22.42 1.44 -8.41
N ASP A 24 -23.48 0.68 -8.66
CA ASP A 24 -24.74 1.15 -9.28
C ASP A 24 -25.35 2.34 -8.50
N ARG A 25 -25.64 3.44 -9.22
CA ARG A 25 -25.97 4.78 -8.69
C ARG A 25 -27.46 5.04 -8.47
N ARG A 26 -28.31 4.01 -8.36
CA ARG A 26 -29.78 4.22 -8.28
C ARG A 26 -30.35 4.56 -6.89
N ALA A 27 -29.51 4.93 -5.93
CA ALA A 27 -29.96 5.52 -4.65
C ALA A 27 -29.42 6.94 -4.52
N GLY A 28 -30.31 7.93 -4.36
CA GLY A 28 -29.99 9.36 -4.25
C GLY A 28 -29.25 9.79 -2.97
N GLY A 29 -28.33 8.98 -2.48
CA GLY A 29 -27.41 9.30 -1.39
C GLY A 29 -26.07 9.82 -1.92
N ARG A 30 -25.44 10.76 -1.21
CA ARG A 30 -24.06 11.17 -1.51
C ARG A 30 -23.13 9.96 -1.40
N LEU A 31 -22.40 9.67 -2.47
CA LEU A 31 -21.41 8.60 -2.50
C LEU A 31 -20.18 9.01 -1.69
N LEU A 32 -19.80 8.23 -0.68
CA LEU A 32 -18.55 8.42 0.05
C LEU A 32 -17.44 7.57 -0.59
N ARG A 33 -16.31 8.22 -0.96
CA ARG A 33 -15.10 7.53 -1.42
C ARG A 33 -14.08 7.49 -0.29
N LEU A 34 -13.84 6.30 0.27
CA LEU A 34 -12.80 6.08 1.28
C LEU A 34 -11.52 5.56 0.61
N THR A 35 -10.38 6.13 0.98
CA THR A 35 -9.05 5.69 0.55
C THR A 35 -8.24 5.30 1.79
N LEU A 36 -7.88 4.02 1.89
CA LEU A 36 -7.12 3.48 3.01
C LEU A 36 -5.67 3.26 2.61
N VAL A 37 -4.75 3.74 3.44
CA VAL A 37 -3.31 3.65 3.22
C VAL A 37 -2.66 3.09 4.48
N ARG A 38 -1.80 2.09 4.31
CA ARG A 38 -0.91 1.62 5.39
C ARG A 38 0.35 2.48 5.44
N HIS A 39 0.86 2.77 6.64
CA HIS A 39 2.13 3.46 6.82
C HIS A 39 3.30 2.72 6.12
N GLY A 40 4.37 3.47 5.79
CA GLY A 40 5.59 2.90 5.22
C GLY A 40 6.35 2.01 6.21
N SER A 41 7.30 1.23 5.72
CA SER A 41 8.12 0.35 6.56
C SER A 41 8.89 1.13 7.64
N THR A 42 8.97 0.54 8.83
CA THR A 42 9.82 1.00 9.93
C THR A 42 11.01 0.05 10.10
N PRO A 43 12.10 0.47 10.76
CA PRO A 43 13.20 -0.43 11.08
C PRO A 43 12.76 -1.68 11.85
N TRP A 44 11.68 -1.59 12.64
CA TRP A 44 11.15 -2.72 13.41
C TRP A 44 10.39 -3.71 12.54
N ASN A 45 9.64 -3.23 11.53
CA ASN A 45 9.04 -4.12 10.55
C ASN A 45 10.11 -4.87 9.74
N GLU A 46 11.19 -4.18 9.39
CA GLU A 46 12.33 -4.78 8.67
C GLU A 46 13.06 -5.81 9.53
N ALA A 47 13.21 -5.54 10.83
CA ALA A 47 13.78 -6.47 11.80
C ALA A 47 12.82 -7.58 12.27
N GLY A 48 11.57 -7.62 11.78
CA GLY A 48 10.55 -8.59 12.20
C GLY A 48 10.15 -8.48 13.67
N ARG A 49 10.37 -7.32 14.30
CA ARG A 49 10.06 -7.08 15.71
C ARG A 49 8.58 -6.73 15.87
N TYR A 50 7.97 -7.26 16.92
CA TYR A 50 6.62 -6.86 17.31
C TYR A 50 6.61 -5.39 17.76
N GLN A 51 5.86 -4.55 17.05
CA GLN A 51 5.50 -3.21 17.53
C GLN A 51 4.26 -3.34 18.40
N GLY A 52 4.43 -3.15 19.72
CA GLY A 52 3.30 -2.84 20.60
C GLY A 52 2.85 -1.39 20.35
N TRP A 53 2.82 -0.57 21.40
CA TRP A 53 2.46 0.85 21.33
C TRP A 53 3.62 1.78 20.92
N GLY A 54 4.72 1.24 20.41
CA GLY A 54 5.87 2.03 20.00
C GLY A 54 5.63 2.72 18.66
N ASP A 55 6.08 3.98 18.55
CA ASP A 55 6.00 4.81 17.33
C ASP A 55 7.40 5.02 16.70
N PRO A 56 8.03 3.97 16.13
CA PRO A 56 9.29 4.12 15.42
C PRO A 56 9.08 4.89 14.10
N PRO A 57 10.03 5.75 13.74
CA PRO A 57 9.95 6.49 12.49
C PRO A 57 10.03 5.57 11.27
N LEU A 58 9.63 6.09 10.10
CA LEU A 58 9.84 5.41 8.83
C LEU A 58 11.32 5.14 8.58
N SER A 59 11.63 3.94 8.08
CA SER A 59 12.94 3.61 7.53
C SER A 59 13.17 4.39 6.23
N GLU A 60 14.40 4.39 5.71
CA GLU A 60 14.70 4.98 4.40
C GLU A 60 13.82 4.37 3.29
N ARG A 61 13.63 3.05 3.33
CA ARG A 61 12.69 2.34 2.47
C ARG A 61 11.25 2.81 2.67
N GLY A 62 10.84 3.03 3.93
CA GLY A 62 9.51 3.54 4.26
C GLY A 62 9.25 4.94 3.70
N ARG A 63 10.27 5.81 3.75
CA ARG A 63 10.22 7.14 3.14
C ARG A 63 10.11 7.05 1.61
N ALA A 64 10.88 6.16 0.98
CA ALA A 64 10.77 5.92 -0.46
C ALA A 64 9.38 5.38 -0.86
N GLN A 65 8.76 4.53 -0.02
CA GLN A 65 7.39 4.08 -0.23
C GLN A 65 6.38 5.25 -0.15
N ALA A 66 6.52 6.13 0.83
CA ALA A 66 5.68 7.32 0.96
C ALA A 66 5.81 8.25 -0.26
N LEU A 67 7.02 8.44 -0.78
CA LEU A 67 7.25 9.22 -2.01
C LEU A 67 6.59 8.61 -3.24
N ARG A 68 6.63 7.28 -3.40
CA ARG A 68 5.92 6.59 -4.49
C ARG A 68 4.41 6.69 -4.33
N LEU A 69 3.91 6.62 -3.10
CA LEU A 69 2.49 6.80 -2.82
C LEU A 69 2.04 8.21 -3.20
N ARG A 70 2.83 9.24 -2.89
CA ARG A 70 2.55 10.62 -3.32
C ARG A 70 2.30 10.71 -4.81
N ALA A 71 3.19 10.14 -5.63
CA ALA A 71 3.03 10.13 -7.08
C ALA A 71 1.76 9.39 -7.54
N ARG A 72 1.37 8.33 -6.81
CA ARG A 72 0.14 7.56 -7.13
C ARG A 72 -1.14 8.29 -6.75
N LEU A 73 -1.11 9.13 -5.71
CA LEU A 73 -2.25 9.93 -5.26
C LEU A 73 -2.27 11.33 -5.90
N GLU A 74 -1.33 11.61 -6.80
CA GLU A 74 -1.30 12.86 -7.55
C GLU A 74 -2.58 12.99 -8.38
N GLY A 75 -3.29 14.11 -8.21
CA GLY A 75 -4.58 14.37 -8.86
C GLY A 75 -5.81 13.85 -8.10
N GLU A 76 -5.65 13.15 -6.98
CA GLU A 76 -6.79 12.79 -6.12
C GLU A 76 -7.17 13.96 -5.21
N ALA A 77 -8.46 14.32 -5.21
CA ALA A 77 -9.03 15.28 -4.27
C ALA A 77 -9.55 14.55 -3.03
N PHE A 78 -9.14 15.04 -1.85
CA PHE A 78 -9.59 14.56 -0.55
C PHE A 78 -10.30 15.69 0.20
N ASP A 79 -11.54 15.43 0.60
CA ASP A 79 -12.27 16.38 1.46
C ASP A 79 -11.71 16.38 2.89
N ARG A 80 -11.16 15.23 3.33
CA ARG A 80 -10.59 14.98 4.68
C ARG A 80 -9.47 13.92 4.61
N VAL A 81 -8.50 14.00 5.53
CA VAL A 81 -7.37 13.06 5.72
C VAL A 81 -7.24 12.72 7.21
#